data_AF-A0A6C0EVS8-F1
#
_entry.id   AF-A0A6C0EVS8-F1
#
_cell.length_a   1.000
_cell.length_b   1.000
_cell.length_c   1.000
_cell.angle_alpha   90.00
_cell.angle_beta   90.00
_cell.angle_gamma   90.00
#
_symmetry.space_group_name_H-M   'P 1'
#
loop_
_entity.id
_entity.type
_entity.pdbx_description
1 polymer ?
#
loop_
_entity_poly.entity_id
_entity_poly.type
_entity_poly.pdbx_seq_one_letter_code
_entity_poly.pdbx_strand_id
1 'polypeptide(L)'
;MYKPIHFLIRNRKLSIFLRLTPSLRKEYNQKTSTRYASSTFSSTGKFFIRNKELPSCSNCLHFIEYTNNNPFDGNRCKKFGEMDLITGAIKYDLAAVCRLCDSNCGKKGLHYTAKNQTPSTTTCGV
;
A
#
# COMPACT_ATOMS: atom_id res chain seq x y z
N MET A 1 -33.74 23.74 -10.53
CA MET A 1 -32.41 24.12 -10.02
C MET A 1 -31.34 23.29 -10.72
N TYR A 2 -30.18 23.92 -10.94
CA TYR A 2 -29.14 23.65 -11.93
C TYR A 2 -28.48 22.23 -11.96
N LYS A 3 -28.17 21.77 -13.19
CA LYS A 3 -27.06 20.87 -13.60
C LYS A 3 -25.74 21.70 -13.67
N PRO A 4 -24.47 21.19 -13.83
CA PRO A 4 -23.98 20.02 -14.60
C PRO A 4 -22.80 19.26 -13.90
N ILE A 5 -22.07 18.23 -14.40
CA ILE A 5 -21.29 17.96 -15.64
C ILE A 5 -21.02 16.43 -15.66
N HIS A 6 -21.50 15.61 -16.61
CA HIS A 6 -20.91 15.18 -17.90
C HIS A 6 -19.45 14.68 -17.92
N PHE A 7 -19.22 13.37 -18.10
CA PHE A 7 -18.34 12.89 -19.17
C PHE A 7 -18.71 11.47 -19.62
N LEU A 8 -19.03 11.36 -20.91
CA LEU A 8 -19.21 10.12 -21.66
C LEU A 8 -17.84 9.50 -21.96
N ILE A 9 -17.75 8.16 -21.99
CA ILE A 9 -17.19 7.42 -23.13
C ILE A 9 -17.80 6.01 -23.14
N ARG A 10 -18.45 5.72 -24.27
CA ARG A 10 -18.92 4.41 -24.74
C ARG A 10 -17.76 3.42 -24.80
N ASN A 11 -17.97 2.19 -24.34
CA ASN A 11 -17.33 1.02 -24.94
C ASN A 11 -18.35 -0.12 -25.13
N ARG A 12 -19.07 -0.06 -26.25
CA ARG A 12 -19.68 -1.23 -26.88
C ARG A 12 -18.58 -1.96 -27.66
N LYS A 13 -18.04 -3.05 -27.12
CA LYS A 13 -17.35 -4.08 -27.91
C LYS A 13 -17.73 -5.47 -27.38
N LEU A 14 -19.00 -5.81 -27.56
CA LEU A 14 -19.36 -7.18 -27.92
C LEU A 14 -19.67 -7.19 -29.43
N SER A 15 -19.41 -8.33 -30.06
CA SER A 15 -19.64 -8.67 -31.47
C SER A 15 -18.75 -7.96 -32.51
N ILE A 16 -17.63 -8.61 -32.85
CA ILE A 16 -17.19 -8.96 -34.22
C ILE A 16 -15.94 -9.85 -34.00
N PHE A 17 -16.20 -11.10 -33.62
CA PHE A 17 -15.23 -12.19 -33.65
C PHE A 17 -15.78 -13.17 -34.67
N LEU A 18 -15.45 -12.96 -35.94
CA LEU A 18 -15.51 -13.91 -37.07
C LEU A 18 -15.38 -13.07 -38.34
N ARG A 19 -14.41 -13.42 -39.20
CA ARG A 19 -14.01 -12.76 -40.47
C ARG A 19 -12.94 -11.67 -40.34
N LEU A 20 -11.74 -12.07 -39.91
CA LEU A 20 -10.52 -11.42 -40.39
C LEU A 20 -9.72 -12.46 -41.17
N THR A 21 -9.28 -12.08 -42.37
CA THR A 21 -8.49 -12.91 -43.28
C THR A 21 -7.11 -13.20 -42.67
N PRO A 22 -6.45 -14.33 -43.04
CA PRO A 22 -5.14 -14.70 -42.51
C PRO A 22 -4.02 -13.65 -42.70
N SER A 23 -4.20 -12.70 -43.64
CA SER A 23 -3.21 -11.67 -43.98
C SER A 23 -3.16 -10.49 -43.01
N LEU A 24 -4.22 -10.19 -42.25
CA LEU A 24 -4.24 -9.06 -41.31
C LEU A 24 -3.83 -9.42 -39.88
N ARG A 25 -3.50 -10.69 -39.61
CA ARG A 25 -2.99 -11.14 -38.29
C ARG A 25 -1.51 -10.81 -38.06
N LYS A 26 -0.75 -10.52 -39.12
CA LYS A 26 0.70 -10.31 -39.03
C LYS A 26 1.11 -8.88 -38.69
N GLU A 27 0.31 -7.86 -39.01
CA GLU A 27 0.67 -6.47 -38.71
C GLU A 27 0.40 -6.04 -37.25
N TYR A 28 -0.54 -6.69 -36.55
CA TYR A 28 -0.82 -6.37 -35.14
C TYR A 28 0.24 -6.91 -34.17
N ASN A 29 0.91 -8.01 -34.50
CA ASN A 29 1.96 -8.60 -33.65
C ASN A 29 3.33 -7.93 -33.79
N GLN A 30 3.50 -6.97 -34.71
CA GLN A 30 4.77 -6.26 -34.88
C GLN A 30 4.80 -4.90 -34.18
N LYS A 31 3.64 -4.34 -33.79
CA LYS A 31 3.54 -3.01 -33.14
C LYS A 31 3.58 -3.01 -31.61
N THR A 32 3.69 -4.16 -30.95
CA THR A 32 3.84 -4.26 -29.48
C THR A 32 5.22 -4.77 -29.04
N SER A 33 6.20 -4.84 -29.94
CA SER A 33 7.50 -5.48 -29.69
C SER A 33 8.72 -4.53 -29.66
N THR A 34 8.53 -3.20 -29.53
CA THR A 34 9.66 -2.24 -29.51
C THR A 34 9.57 -1.14 -28.45
N ARG A 35 8.76 -1.32 -27.40
CA ARG A 35 8.71 -0.37 -26.26
C ARG A 35 8.89 -0.97 -24.87
N TYR A 36 9.49 -2.15 -24.79
CA TYR A 36 10.31 -2.48 -23.63
C TYR A 36 11.75 -2.31 -24.07
N ALA A 37 12.24 -1.08 -24.03
CA ALA A 37 13.67 -0.87 -23.93
C ALA A 37 14.09 -1.62 -22.67
N SER A 38 14.70 -2.78 -22.87
CA SER A 38 15.38 -3.54 -21.82
C SER A 38 16.42 -2.60 -21.23
N SER A 39 16.06 -1.91 -20.16
CA SER A 39 17.01 -1.21 -19.33
C SER A 39 17.93 -2.28 -18.78
N THR A 40 19.12 -2.42 -19.37
CA THR A 40 20.23 -3.16 -18.80
C THR A 40 20.58 -2.47 -17.47
N PHE A 41 19.94 -2.92 -16.40
CA PHE A 41 20.24 -2.47 -15.05
C PHE A 41 21.65 -2.97 -14.74
N SER A 42 22.63 -2.10 -14.94
CA SER A 42 24.04 -2.37 -14.68
C SER A 42 24.21 -2.74 -13.20
N SER A 43 24.49 -4.03 -12.97
CA SER A 43 24.52 -4.68 -11.66
C SER A 43 25.86 -4.45 -10.93
N THR A 44 26.28 -3.20 -10.80
CA THR A 44 27.39 -2.81 -9.90
C THR A 44 26.98 -1.74 -8.88
N GLY A 45 25.67 -1.51 -8.73
CA GLY A 45 25.13 -0.62 -7.69
C GLY A 45 24.80 -1.38 -6.41
N LYS A 46 25.47 -1.04 -5.31
CA LYS A 46 25.06 -1.42 -3.95
C LYS A 46 23.58 -1.03 -3.76
N PHE A 47 22.70 -2.00 -3.51
CA PHE A 47 21.27 -1.73 -3.32
C PHE A 47 21.06 -0.78 -2.14
N PHE A 48 20.49 0.40 -2.42
CA PHE A 48 20.15 1.39 -1.40
C PHE A 48 18.66 1.29 -1.06
N ILE A 49 18.35 0.74 0.11
CA ILE A 49 16.99 0.72 0.66
C ILE A 49 16.76 2.05 1.37
N ARG A 50 15.79 2.83 0.87
CA ARG A 50 15.36 4.07 1.52
C ARG A 50 14.66 3.76 2.85
N ASN A 51 14.78 4.66 3.82
CA ASN A 51 14.06 4.61 5.10
C ASN A 51 14.38 3.38 5.96
N LYS A 52 15.57 2.79 5.80
CA LYS A 52 15.97 1.61 6.59
C LYS A 52 16.07 1.94 8.08
N GLU A 53 16.41 3.19 8.39
CA GLU A 53 16.52 3.76 9.73
C GLU A 53 15.16 4.10 10.36
N LEU A 54 14.06 4.13 9.59
CA LEU A 54 12.73 4.40 10.14
C LEU A 54 12.14 3.15 10.81
N PRO A 55 11.37 3.33 11.91
CA PRO A 55 10.77 2.21 12.59
C PRO A 55 9.74 1.50 11.69
N SER A 56 9.76 0.17 11.66
CA SER A 56 8.73 -0.64 10.98
C SER A 56 7.54 -0.92 11.89
N CYS A 57 6.33 -0.88 11.34
CA CYS A 57 5.12 -1.25 12.08
C CYS A 57 5.17 -2.70 12.58
N SER A 58 5.75 -3.65 11.83
CA SER A 58 5.85 -5.08 12.24
C SER A 58 6.56 -5.28 13.59
N ASN A 59 7.51 -4.39 13.90
CA ASN A 59 8.34 -4.44 15.11
C ASN A 59 7.76 -3.59 16.25
N CYS A 60 6.59 -2.99 16.05
CA CYS A 60 5.91 -2.15 17.03
C CYS A 60 5.10 -3.01 18.00
N LEU A 61 5.10 -2.65 19.29
CA LEU A 61 4.29 -3.28 20.33
C LEU A 61 2.79 -3.23 20.02
N HIS A 62 2.34 -2.16 19.35
CA HIS A 62 0.94 -1.93 19.02
C HIS A 62 0.50 -2.58 17.70
N PHE A 63 1.36 -3.36 17.05
CA PHE A 63 1.04 -4.00 15.78
C PHE A 63 0.13 -5.21 15.96
N ILE A 64 -0.99 -5.21 15.25
CA ILE A 64 -1.90 -6.34 15.17
C ILE A 64 -1.72 -6.95 13.78
N GLU A 65 -1.16 -8.16 13.78
CA GLU A 65 -1.08 -8.97 12.57
C GLU A 65 -2.47 -9.48 12.22
N TYR A 66 -2.82 -9.38 10.95
CA TYR A 66 -4.07 -9.87 10.45
C TYR A 66 -3.99 -11.39 10.21
N THR A 67 -4.91 -12.15 10.79
CA THR A 67 -4.86 -13.62 10.83
C THR A 67 -5.89 -14.32 9.94
N ASN A 68 -6.79 -13.59 9.28
CA ASN A 68 -7.86 -14.21 8.48
C ASN A 68 -7.44 -14.38 7.00
N ASN A 69 -8.12 -15.27 6.29
CA ASN A 69 -7.78 -15.61 4.89
C ASN A 69 -8.32 -14.62 3.84
N ASN A 70 -8.92 -13.49 4.25
CA ASN A 70 -9.42 -12.50 3.29
C ASN A 70 -8.27 -11.56 2.86
N PRO A 71 -7.87 -11.53 1.57
CA PRO A 71 -6.75 -10.71 1.08
C PRO A 71 -7.04 -9.20 1.10
N PHE A 72 -8.29 -8.79 1.30
CA PHE A 72 -8.66 -7.37 1.36
C PHE A 72 -8.48 -6.74 2.73
N ASP A 73 -8.22 -7.54 3.76
CA ASP A 73 -7.97 -7.07 5.11
C ASP A 73 -6.47 -6.91 5.36
N GLY A 74 -6.08 -5.78 5.95
CA GLY A 74 -4.70 -5.45 6.23
C GLY A 74 -4.37 -5.45 7.72
N ASN A 75 -3.07 -5.38 8.02
CA ASN A 75 -2.56 -5.26 9.38
C ASN A 75 -3.03 -3.96 10.06
N ARG A 76 -3.31 -4.04 11.36
CA ARG A 76 -3.93 -2.95 12.14
C ARG A 76 -3.02 -2.43 13.24
N CYS A 77 -3.35 -1.26 13.78
CA CYS A 77 -2.64 -0.65 14.90
C CYS A 77 -3.55 -0.61 16.13
N LYS A 78 -3.16 -1.26 17.22
CA LYS A 78 -3.92 -1.27 18.48
C LYS A 78 -4.05 0.11 19.15
N LYS A 79 -3.17 1.04 18.79
CA LYS A 79 -3.11 2.38 19.40
C LYS A 79 -4.14 3.35 18.84
N PHE A 80 -4.57 3.15 17.59
CA PHE A 80 -5.51 4.03 16.90
C PHE A 80 -6.71 3.24 16.41
N GLY A 81 -7.88 3.85 16.56
CA GLY A 81 -9.13 3.26 16.15
C GLY A 81 -10.30 4.00 16.75
N GLU A 82 -11.48 3.54 16.42
CA GLU A 82 -12.74 4.12 16.87
C GLU A 82 -13.53 3.05 17.63
N MET A 83 -14.08 3.44 18.78
CA MET A 83 -14.98 2.60 19.55
C MET A 83 -16.41 2.96 19.18
N ASP A 84 -17.19 1.94 18.83
CA ASP A 84 -18.65 2.06 18.72
C ASP A 84 -19.24 2.23 20.13
N LEU A 85 -19.94 3.34 20.36
CA LEU A 85 -20.51 3.70 21.66
C LEU A 85 -21.67 2.79 22.09
N ILE A 86 -22.34 2.13 21.15
CA ILE A 86 -23.50 1.27 21.44
C ILE A 86 -23.02 -0.15 21.73
N THR A 87 -22.15 -0.68 20.87
CA THR A 87 -21.70 -2.09 20.97
C THR A 87 -20.45 -2.27 21.81
N GLY A 88 -19.70 -1.20 22.07
CA GLY A 88 -18.37 -1.25 22.68
C GLY A 88 -17.29 -1.83 21.77
N ALA A 89 -17.61 -2.15 20.51
CA ALA A 89 -16.68 -2.76 19.58
C ALA A 89 -15.63 -1.74 19.14
N ILE A 90 -14.35 -2.12 19.18
CA ILE A 90 -13.23 -1.26 18.75
C ILE A 90 -12.83 -1.66 17.32
N LYS A 91 -12.94 -0.70 16.40
CA LYS A 91 -12.43 -0.80 15.04
C LYS A 91 -11.07 -0.14 14.95
N TYR A 92 -10.02 -0.95 14.99
CA TYR A 92 -8.65 -0.47 14.85
C TYR A 92 -8.35 0.00 13.42
N ASP A 93 -7.56 1.06 13.33
CA ASP A 93 -7.11 1.61 12.06
C ASP A 93 -6.04 0.73 11.42
N LEU A 94 -5.97 0.78 10.09
CA LEU A 94 -4.90 0.14 9.33
C LEU A 94 -3.55 0.76 9.68
N ALA A 95 -2.55 -0.08 9.94
CA ALA A 95 -1.21 0.36 10.29
C ALA A 95 -0.56 1.21 9.18
N ALA A 96 -0.90 0.92 7.91
CA ALA A 96 -0.47 1.71 6.76
C ALA A 96 -1.08 3.12 6.77
N VAL A 97 -2.38 3.25 7.05
CA VAL A 97 -3.08 4.54 7.12
C VAL A 97 -2.55 5.39 8.27
N CYS A 98 -2.22 4.77 9.41
CA CYS A 98 -1.62 5.47 10.55
C CYS A 98 -0.29 6.15 10.21
N ARG A 99 0.43 5.72 9.16
CA ARG A 99 1.69 6.34 8.69
C ARG A 99 1.47 7.49 7.71
N LEU A 100 0.26 7.63 7.16
CA LEU A 100 -0.11 8.72 6.25
C LEU A 100 -0.55 9.98 7.00
N CYS A 101 -1.12 9.82 8.20
CA CYS A 101 -1.57 10.94 9.03
C CYS A 101 -0.54 11.28 10.11
N ASP A 102 -0.07 12.53 10.12
CA ASP A 102 0.88 13.03 11.11
C ASP A 102 0.29 13.14 12.52
N SER A 103 -1.04 13.24 12.65
CA SER A 103 -1.76 13.15 13.93
C SER A 103 -1.66 11.76 14.57
N ASN A 104 -1.36 10.73 13.77
CA ASN A 104 -1.22 9.35 14.23
C ASN A 104 0.28 9.02 14.30
N CYS A 105 0.74 7.95 13.66
CA CYS A 105 2.17 7.64 13.65
C CYS A 105 2.96 8.57 12.72
N GLY A 106 2.35 9.06 11.63
CA GLY A 106 3.04 9.81 10.58
C GLY A 106 4.21 9.04 9.95
N LYS A 107 4.92 9.67 9.02
CA LYS A 107 6.04 8.99 8.31
C LYS A 107 7.17 8.57 9.25
N LYS A 108 7.45 9.41 10.26
CA LYS A 108 8.54 9.19 11.24
C LYS A 108 8.21 8.15 12.31
N GLY A 109 6.93 7.77 12.47
CA GLY A 109 6.52 6.83 13.52
C GLY A 109 6.58 7.46 14.92
N LEU A 110 6.01 8.66 15.08
CA LEU A 110 6.04 9.45 16.33
C LEU A 110 5.59 8.65 17.56
N HIS A 111 4.68 7.71 17.36
CA HIS A 111 4.07 6.88 18.39
C HIS A 111 4.57 5.43 18.39
N TYR A 112 5.75 5.18 17.82
CA TYR A 112 6.37 3.86 17.78
C TYR A 112 6.97 3.44 19.12
N THR A 113 6.63 2.23 19.55
CA THR A 113 7.21 1.56 20.72
C THR A 113 7.72 0.20 20.28
N ALA A 114 9.01 -0.10 20.42
CA ALA A 114 9.53 -1.40 19.96
C ALA A 114 9.11 -2.52 20.93
N LYS A 115 8.82 -3.70 20.40
CA LYS A 115 8.45 -4.89 21.20
C LYS A 115 9.51 -5.27 22.26
N ASN A 116 10.78 -4.97 21.99
CA ASN A 116 11.92 -5.39 22.81
C ASN A 116 12.66 -4.21 23.48
N GLN A 117 11.98 -3.09 23.76
CA GLN A 117 12.63 -2.03 24.53
C GLN A 117 12.91 -2.55 25.94
N THR A 118 14.17 -2.88 26.21
CA THR A 118 14.68 -2.89 27.58
C THR A 118 14.63 -1.43 28.06
N PRO A 119 14.06 -1.14 29.24
CA PRO A 119 14.11 0.20 29.79
C PRO A 119 15.59 0.55 29.93
N SER A 120 16.05 1.55 29.16
CA SER A 120 17.36 2.13 29.37
C SER A 120 17.31 2.82 30.72
N THR A 121 17.80 2.14 31.75
CA THR A 121 18.00 2.70 33.08
C THR A 121 18.96 3.88 32.91
N THR A 122 18.40 5.09 32.80
CA THR A 122 19.18 6.31 32.98
C THR A 122 19.53 6.35 34.46
N THR A 123 20.66 5.76 34.80
CA THR A 123 21.31 5.94 36.09
C THR A 123 21.67 7.42 36.17
N CYS A 124 20.91 8.21 36.91
CA CYS A 124 21.37 9.50 37.38
C CYS A 124 22.56 9.21 38.30
N GLY A 125 23.76 9.50 37.83
CA GLY A 125 24.97 9.48 38.64
C GLY A 125 24.80 10.48 39.78
N VAL A 126 24.97 9.97 41.00
CA VAL A 126 25.05 10.73 42.25
C VAL A 126 26.48 11.23 42.42
#